data_AF-A0A534TIR8-F1
#
_entry.id   AF-A0A534TIR8-F1
#
_cell.length_a   1.000
_cell.length_b   1.000
_cell.length_c   1.000
_cell.angle_alpha   90.00
_cell.angle_beta   90.00
_cell.angle_gamma   90.00
#
_symmetry.space_group_name_H-M   'P 1'
#
loop_
_entity.id
_entity.type
_entity.pdbx_description
1 polymer ?
#
loop_
_entity_poly.entity_id
_entity_poly.type
_entity_poly.pdbx_seq_one_letter_code
_entity_poly.pdbx_strand_id
1 'polypeptide(L)'
;MLDYIYDQAKQLIDSVREETRERGLLALVEPVAPFNRSRLLLPLVVAGSLISLVFLSGIAIGACAALFTALIGVYLLLSEVFGVSLELTVPTR
;
A
#
# COMPACT_ATOMS: atom_id res chain seq x y z
N MET A 1 -19.17 4.52 -18.00
CA MET A 1 -18.15 5.03 -17.05
C MET A 1 -17.61 3.90 -16.18
N LEU A 2 -18.46 3.10 -15.52
CA LEU A 2 -18.01 1.90 -14.79
C LEU A 2 -17.28 0.89 -15.67
N ASP A 3 -17.75 0.64 -16.90
CA ASP A 3 -17.08 -0.29 -17.83
C ASP A 3 -15.67 0.17 -18.20
N TYR A 4 -15.45 1.48 -18.32
CA TYR A 4 -14.13 2.06 -18.59
C TYR A 4 -13.16 1.86 -17.41
N ILE A 5 -13.65 2.04 -16.18
CA ILE A 5 -12.86 1.78 -14.96
C ILE A 5 -12.53 0.30 -14.85
N TYR A 6 -13.48 -0.58 -15.20
CA TYR A 6 -13.28 -2.03 -15.20
C TYR A 6 -12.26 -2.46 -16.25
N ASP A 7 -12.36 -1.95 -17.48
CA ASP A 7 -11.41 -2.26 -18.56
C ASP A 7 -10.00 -1.74 -18.24
N GLN A 8 -9.90 -0.56 -17.62
CA GLN A 8 -8.61 -0.02 -17.20
C GLN A 8 -8.00 -0.84 -16.05
N ALA A 9 -8.80 -1.23 -15.06
CA ALA A 9 -8.34 -2.12 -13.99
C ALA A 9 -7.89 -3.47 -14.56
N LYS A 10 -8.62 -4.00 -15.53
CA LYS A 10 -8.30 -5.26 -16.20
C LYS A 10 -7.00 -5.17 -16.99
N GLN A 11 -6.79 -4.09 -17.74
CA GLN A 11 -5.53 -3.86 -18.46
C GLN A 11 -4.33 -3.74 -17.52
N LEU A 12 -4.48 -3.08 -16.37
CA LEU A 12 -3.42 -2.98 -15.37
C LEU A 12 -3.12 -4.34 -14.72
N ILE A 13 -4.14 -5.13 -14.42
CA ILE A 13 -3.96 -6.48 -13.86
C ILE A 13 -3.26 -7.38 -14.88
N ASP A 14 -3.66 -7.32 -16.14
CA ASP A 14 -3.10 -8.14 -17.21
C ASP A 14 -1.63 -7.78 -17.48
N SER A 15 -1.26 -6.49 -17.48
CA SER A 15 0.13 -6.06 -17.67
C SER A 15 1.06 -6.48 -16.53
N VAL A 16 0.60 -6.33 -15.28
CA VAL A 16 1.34 -6.80 -14.09
C VAL A 16 1.54 -8.31 -14.14
N ARG A 17 0.49 -9.05 -14.56
CA ARG A 17 0.56 -10.51 -14.67
C ARG A 17 1.56 -10.97 -15.73
N GLU A 18 1.57 -10.30 -16.88
CA GLU A 18 2.48 -10.61 -17.99
C GLU A 18 3.93 -10.32 -17.61
N GLU A 19 4.21 -9.16 -17.02
CA GLU A 19 5.55 -8.79 -16.53
C GLU A 19 6.06 -9.74 -15.43
N THR A 20 5.17 -10.16 -14.52
CA THR A 20 5.51 -11.12 -13.45
C THR A 20 5.83 -12.52 -14.00
N ARG A 21 5.13 -12.93 -15.07
CA ARG A 21 5.35 -14.22 -15.73
C ARG A 21 6.67 -14.23 -16.50
N GLU A 22 6.98 -13.17 -17.23
CA GLU A 22 8.24 -13.03 -17.98
C GLU A 22 9.47 -13.04 -17.07
N ARG A 23 9.36 -12.42 -15.88
CA ARG A 23 10.47 -12.37 -14.90
C ARG A 23 10.61 -13.64 -14.05
N GLY A 24 9.78 -14.66 -14.27
CA GLY A 24 9.81 -15.90 -13.47
C GLY A 24 9.43 -15.72 -12.00
N LEU A 25 8.86 -14.56 -11.64
CA LEU A 25 8.50 -14.20 -10.26
C LEU A 25 7.23 -14.92 -9.77
N LEU A 26 6.56 -15.66 -10.64
CA LEU A 26 5.43 -16.52 -10.26
C LEU A 26 5.82 -17.51 -9.15
N ALA A 27 7.08 -17.95 -9.10
CA ALA A 27 7.59 -18.82 -8.04
C ALA A 27 7.64 -18.15 -6.65
N LEU A 28 7.64 -16.81 -6.58
CA LEU A 28 7.56 -16.05 -5.32
C LEU A 28 6.13 -15.91 -4.81
N VAL A 29 5.15 -16.01 -5.72
CA VAL A 29 3.72 -15.97 -5.39
C VAL A 29 3.23 -17.36 -4.98
N GLU A 30 3.87 -18.42 -5.46
CA GLU A 30 3.59 -19.76 -4.97
C GLU A 30 3.98 -19.92 -3.50
N PRO A 31 3.09 -20.47 -2.64
CA PRO A 31 3.42 -20.75 -1.25
C PRO A 31 4.64 -21.68 -1.19
N VAL A 32 5.63 -21.34 -0.37
CA VAL A 32 6.80 -22.20 -0.18
C VAL A 32 6.43 -23.52 0.52
N ALA A 33 7.14 -24.60 0.19
CA ALA A 33 6.96 -25.89 0.86
C ALA A 33 7.19 -25.76 2.39
N PRO A 34 6.47 -26.52 3.24
CA PRO A 34 5.54 -27.62 2.93
C PRO A 34 4.10 -27.18 2.60
N PHE A 35 3.80 -25.88 2.64
CA PHE A 35 2.42 -25.37 2.53
C PHE A 35 1.82 -25.54 1.12
N ASN A 36 2.64 -25.67 0.08
CA ASN A 36 2.19 -25.95 -1.29
C ASN A 36 1.57 -27.35 -1.48
N ARG A 37 1.86 -28.30 -0.59
CA ARG A 37 1.49 -29.71 -0.81
C ARG A 37 0.16 -30.10 -0.17
N SER A 38 -0.30 -29.37 0.84
CA SER A 38 -1.50 -29.74 1.59
C SER A 38 -2.71 -28.96 1.11
N ARG A 39 -3.75 -29.70 0.69
CA ARG A 39 -5.01 -29.15 0.17
C ARG A 39 -5.77 -28.30 1.19
N LEU A 40 -5.48 -28.44 2.48
CA LEU A 40 -6.06 -27.64 3.57
C LEU A 40 -5.16 -26.48 4.01
N LEU A 41 -3.83 -26.63 3.96
CA LEU A 41 -2.91 -25.57 4.40
C LEU A 41 -2.78 -24.45 3.36
N LEU A 42 -2.87 -24.78 2.08
CA LEU A 42 -2.76 -23.82 0.98
C LEU A 42 -3.79 -22.68 1.08
N PRO A 43 -5.12 -22.94 1.17
CA PRO A 43 -6.10 -21.86 1.32
C PRO A 43 -5.95 -21.09 2.64
N LEU A 44 -5.49 -21.75 3.71
CA LEU A 44 -5.30 -21.12 5.01
C LEU A 44 -4.15 -20.11 5.00
N VAL A 45 -3.01 -20.46 4.37
CA VAL A 45 -1.86 -19.56 4.23
C VAL A 45 -2.21 -18.36 3.36
N VAL A 46 -2.95 -18.57 2.27
CA VAL A 46 -3.44 -17.48 1.41
C VAL A 46 -4.39 -16.56 2.16
N ALA A 47 -5.33 -17.11 2.94
CA ALA A 47 -6.21 -16.30 3.78
C ALA A 47 -5.42 -15.51 4.84
N GLY A 48 -4.46 -16.16 5.51
CA GLY A 48 -3.61 -15.52 6.51
C GLY A 48 -2.73 -14.41 5.94
N SER A 49 -2.20 -14.57 4.73
CA SER A 49 -1.41 -13.53 4.07
C SER A 49 -2.27 -12.34 3.64
N LEU A 50 -3.47 -12.58 3.11
CA LEU A 50 -4.43 -11.53 2.77
C LEU A 50 -4.86 -10.73 4.00
N ILE A 51 -5.19 -11.40 5.10
CA ILE A 51 -5.53 -10.75 6.36
C ILE A 51 -4.36 -9.89 6.83
N SER A 52 -3.16 -10.46 6.87
CA SER A 52 -1.94 -9.74 7.29
C SER A 52 -1.68 -8.51 6.42
N LEU A 53 -1.88 -8.61 5.10
CA LEU A 53 -1.73 -7.50 4.16
C LEU A 53 -2.74 -6.38 4.44
N VAL A 54 -4.00 -6.74 4.67
CA VAL A 54 -5.07 -5.78 4.99
C VAL A 54 -4.77 -5.05 6.30
N PHE A 55 -4.38 -5.79 7.34
CA PHE A 55 -3.99 -5.19 8.62
C PHE A 55 -2.78 -4.26 8.48
N LEU A 56 -1.74 -4.70 7.77
CA LEU A 56 -0.54 -3.90 7.56
C LEU A 56 -0.83 -2.62 6.76
N SER A 57 -1.67 -2.72 5.73
CA SER A 57 -2.13 -1.55 4.97
C SER A 57 -2.92 -0.58 5.85
N GLY A 58 -3.82 -1.08 6.70
CA GLY A 58 -4.54 -0.26 7.66
C GLY A 58 -3.61 0.46 8.64
N ILE A 59 -2.60 -0.24 9.17
CA ILE A 59 -1.58 0.34 10.04
C ILE A 59 -0.78 1.41 9.31
N ALA A 60 -0.39 1.18 8.05
CA ALA A 60 0.35 2.15 7.24
C ALA A 60 -0.47 3.44 7.03
N ILE A 61 -1.76 3.30 6.70
CA ILE A 61 -2.67 4.45 6.58
C ILE A 61 -2.80 5.19 7.91
N GLY A 62 -2.97 4.46 9.01
CA GLY A 62 -3.05 5.03 10.36
C GLY A 62 -1.77 5.77 10.76
N ALA A 63 -0.60 5.23 10.43
CA ALA A 63 0.68 5.87 10.67
C ALA A 63 0.84 7.16 9.86
N CYS A 64 0.42 7.17 8.59
CA CYS A 64 0.39 8.39 7.77
C CYS A 64 -0.54 9.46 8.37
N ALA A 65 -1.73 9.06 8.84
CA ALA A 65 -2.65 9.98 9.51
C ALA A 65 -2.06 10.54 10.80
N ALA A 66 -1.46 9.69 11.64
CA ALA A 66 -0.81 10.10 12.88
C ALA A 66 0.36 11.07 12.63
N LEU A 67 1.18 10.79 11.60
CA LEU A 67 2.26 11.68 11.18
C LEU A 67 1.70 13.04 10.75
N PHE A 68 0.63 13.06 9.96
CA PHE A 68 -0.01 14.29 9.51
C PHE A 68 -0.59 15.10 10.68
N THR A 69 -1.25 14.42 11.63
CA THR A 69 -1.74 15.05 12.86
C THR A 69 -0.59 15.61 13.69
N ALA A 70 0.53 14.88 13.82
CA ALA A 70 1.71 15.36 14.53
C ALA A 70 2.31 16.60 13.86
N LEU A 71 2.40 16.62 12.53
CA LEU A 71 2.82 17.80 11.76
C LEU A 71 1.93 19.01 12.00
N ILE A 72 0.60 18.82 12.01
CA ILE A 72 -0.34 19.89 12.35
C ILE A 72 -0.10 20.36 13.79
N GLY A 73 0.06 19.44 14.73
CA GLY A 73 0.34 19.78 16.12
C GLY A 73 1.60 20.62 16.27
N VAL A 74 2.68 20.25 15.57
CA VAL A 74 3.93 21.03 15.54
C VAL A 74 3.70 22.39 14.89
N TYR A 75 2.97 22.46 13.77
CA TYR A 75 2.64 23.72 13.11
C TYR A 75 1.92 24.68 14.06
N LEU A 76 0.86 24.22 14.73
CA LEU A 76 0.09 25.03 15.67
C LEU A 76 0.94 25.46 16.86
N LEU A 77 1.80 24.58 17.35
CA LEU A 77 2.70 24.90 18.45
C LEU A 77 3.69 25.99 18.02
N LEU A 78 4.28 25.90 16.84
CA LEU A 78 5.19 26.92 16.32
C LEU A 78 4.48 28.25 16.03
N SER A 79 3.29 28.22 15.45
CA SER A 79 2.57 29.45 15.07
C SER A 79 1.94 30.15 16.27
N GLU A 80 1.23 29.42 17.14
CA GLU A 80 0.44 30.00 18.24
C GLU A 80 1.29 30.23 19.49
N VAL A 81 2.18 29.28 19.84
CA VAL A 81 2.97 29.39 21.08
C VAL A 81 4.24 30.19 20.84
N PHE A 82 4.91 29.97 19.70
CA PHE A 82 6.19 30.61 19.40
C PHE A 82 6.08 31.79 18.44
N GLY A 83 4.91 32.04 17.82
CA GLY A 83 4.72 33.17 16.91
C GLY A 83 5.51 33.05 15.59
N VAL A 84 5.95 31.84 15.23
CA VAL A 84 6.76 31.58 14.03
C VAL A 84 5.86 31.40 12.82
N SER A 85 6.07 32.21 11.78
CA SER A 85 5.38 32.07 10.49
C SER A 85 6.23 31.24 9.53
N LEU A 86 5.65 30.18 8.96
CA LEU A 86 6.30 29.31 7.98
C LEU A 86 5.93 29.78 6.56
N GLU A 87 6.87 30.37 5.85
CA GLU A 87 6.70 30.74 4.44
C GLU A 87 7.19 29.60 3.52
N LEU A 88 6.32 29.11 2.64
CA LEU A 88 6.66 28.12 1.62
C LEU A 88 7.07 28.83 0.33
N THR A 89 8.37 28.90 0.06
CA THR A 89 8.86 29.41 -1.23
C THR A 89 8.86 28.30 -2.28
N VAL A 90 7.95 28.35 -3.24
CA VAL A 90 7.98 27.47 -4.42
C VAL A 90 8.89 28.11 -5.48
N PRO A 91 10.00 27.48 -5.88
CA PRO A 91 10.88 28.05 -6.91
C PRO A 91 10.21 27.92 -8.29
N THR A 92 9.75 29.04 -8.83
CA THR A 92 9.34 29.16 -10.23
C THR A 92 10.58 29.16 -11.12
N ARG A 93 10.71 28.13 -11.96
CA ARG A 93 11.61 28.11 -13.13
C ARG A 93 10.76 28.07 -14.39
#